data_AF-A0A3D2ID31-F1
#
_entry.id   AF-A0A3D2ID31-F1
#
_cell.length_a   1.000
_cell.length_b   1.000
_cell.length_c   1.000
_cell.angle_alpha   90.00
_cell.angle_beta   90.00
_cell.angle_gamma   90.00
#
_symmetry.space_group_name_H-M   'P 1'
#
loop_
_entity.id
_entity.type
_entity.pdbx_description
1 polymer ?
#
loop_
_entity_poly.entity_id
_entity_poly.type
_entity_poly.pdbx_seq_one_letter_code
_entity_poly.pdbx_strand_id
1 'polypeptide(L)'
;MTPPRCASYLTTVDDPTLPLMERHMKVLIYTCEACRYVAMFAPPSPVEEFEKRQTEEQAITDPVEKFMYNFRDYPDEKLQRVADGKGYTPEAKKVARNLLYRRKYGE
;
A
#
# COMPACT_ATOMS: atom_id res chain seq x y z
N MET A 1 1.72 12.80 32.05
CA MET A 1 1.03 13.72 31.12
C MET A 1 0.47 12.88 29.98
N THR A 2 -0.85 12.82 29.85
CA THR A 2 -1.54 12.18 28.71
C THR A 2 -1.32 13.02 27.45
N PRO A 3 -1.00 12.42 26.28
CA PRO A 3 -0.85 13.20 25.06
C PRO A 3 -2.20 13.83 24.69
N PRO A 4 -2.21 15.06 24.15
CA PRO A 4 -3.43 15.63 23.58
C PRO A 4 -3.93 14.67 22.50
N ARG A 5 -5.21 14.27 22.61
CA ARG A 5 -5.89 13.43 21.63
C ARG A 5 -6.16 14.27 20.38
N CYS A 6 -5.16 14.42 19.52
CA CYS A 6 -5.32 15.15 18.27
C CYS A 6 -6.32 14.41 17.37
N ALA A 7 -7.27 15.15 16.79
CA ALA A 7 -8.24 14.61 15.85
C ALA A 7 -7.68 14.74 14.42
N SER A 8 -7.38 13.60 13.79
CA SER A 8 -7.22 13.52 12.35
C SER A 8 -8.52 13.00 11.74
N TYR A 9 -8.99 13.65 10.69
CA TYR A 9 -10.13 13.17 9.92
C TYR A 9 -9.84 13.31 8.43
N LEU A 10 -10.35 12.36 7.66
CA LEU A 10 -10.22 12.32 6.22
C LEU A 10 -11.45 12.99 5.63
N THR A 11 -11.29 14.08 4.88
CA THR A 11 -12.40 14.78 4.21
C THR A 11 -12.15 14.85 2.71
N THR A 12 -13.22 14.81 1.92
CA THR A 12 -13.14 15.16 0.50
C THR A 12 -13.20 16.66 0.34
N VAL A 13 -12.33 17.22 -0.50
CA VAL A 13 -12.50 18.59 -0.98
C VAL A 13 -13.11 18.47 -2.36
N ASP A 14 -14.42 18.68 -2.45
CA ASP A 14 -15.14 18.71 -3.73
C ASP A 14 -14.98 20.12 -4.34
N ASP A 15 -13.91 20.32 -5.12
CA ASP A 15 -13.74 21.53 -5.92
C ASP A 15 -14.43 21.36 -7.29
N PRO A 16 -15.55 22.07 -7.55
CA PRO A 16 -16.31 21.92 -8.79
C PRO A 16 -15.56 22.43 -10.02
N THR A 17 -14.49 23.22 -9.84
CA THR A 17 -13.67 23.75 -10.94
C THR A 17 -12.67 22.74 -11.48
N LEU A 18 -12.39 21.65 -10.75
CA LEU A 18 -11.51 20.58 -11.19
C LEU A 18 -12.23 19.60 -12.15
N PRO A 19 -11.49 18.93 -13.06
CA PRO A 19 -11.99 17.83 -13.88
C PRO A 19 -12.62 16.72 -13.01
N LEU A 20 -13.66 16.04 -13.50
CA LEU A 20 -14.37 14.96 -12.77
C LEU A 20 -13.47 13.88 -12.14
N MET A 21 -12.32 13.58 -12.77
CA MET A 21 -11.33 12.64 -12.23
C MET A 21 -10.58 13.17 -11.00
N GLU A 22 -10.51 14.48 -10.83
CA GLU A 22 -9.81 15.20 -9.75
C GLU A 22 -10.75 15.82 -8.71
N ARG A 23 -12.07 15.84 -8.99
CA ARG A 23 -13.11 16.38 -8.10
C ARG A 23 -13.21 15.69 -6.74
N HIS A 24 -12.63 14.50 -6.58
CA HIS A 24 -12.67 13.74 -5.33
C HIS A 24 -11.28 13.53 -4.76
N MET A 25 -10.54 14.62 -4.52
CA MET A 25 -9.29 14.53 -3.76
C MET A 25 -9.62 14.39 -2.27
N LYS A 26 -9.33 13.21 -1.71
CA LYS A 26 -9.49 12.90 -0.28
C LYS A 26 -8.34 13.48 0.52
N VAL A 27 -8.48 14.71 1.01
CA VAL A 27 -7.44 15.38 1.80
C VAL A 27 -7.50 14.91 3.25
N LEU A 28 -6.36 14.51 3.79
CA LEU A 28 -6.20 14.27 5.22
C LEU A 28 -6.01 15.61 5.90
N ILE A 29 -6.95 15.98 6.78
CA ILE A 29 -6.84 17.20 7.57
C ILE A 29 -6.48 16.82 8.99
N TYR A 30 -5.36 17.35 9.45
CA TYR A 30 -4.94 17.29 10.84
C TYR A 30 -5.27 18.61 11.50
N THR A 31 -6.09 18.55 12.55
CA THR A 31 -6.43 19.73 13.36
C THR A 31 -5.98 19.52 14.80
N CYS A 32 -5.18 20.44 15.31
CA CYS A 32 -4.83 20.49 16.72
C CYS A 32 -5.72 21.50 17.44
N GLU A 33 -6.60 21.04 18.33
CA GLU A 33 -7.51 21.90 19.08
C GLU A 33 -6.78 22.83 20.07
N ALA A 34 -5.60 22.42 20.55
CA ALA A 34 -4.83 23.19 21.55
C ALA A 34 -4.13 24.42 20.96
N CYS A 35 -3.60 24.33 19.73
CA CYS A 35 -2.89 25.43 19.07
C CYS A 35 -3.58 25.95 17.80
N ARG A 36 -4.77 25.43 17.47
CA ARG A 36 -5.50 25.73 16.23
C ARG A 36 -4.69 25.51 14.95
N TYR A 37 -3.68 24.64 15.02
CA TYR A 37 -2.89 24.28 13.85
C TYR A 37 -3.71 23.38 12.92
N VAL A 38 -3.70 23.71 11.63
CA VAL A 38 -4.35 22.93 10.57
C VAL A 38 -3.29 22.56 9.55
N ALA A 39 -3.14 21.28 9.27
CA ALA A 39 -2.34 20.77 8.16
C ALA A 39 -3.22 19.96 7.21
N MET A 40 -3.02 20.16 5.92
CA MET A 40 -3.72 19.47 4.85
C MET A 40 -2.72 18.65 4.06
N PHE A 41 -2.97 17.35 3.96
CA PHE A 41 -2.16 16.43 3.18
C PHE A 41 -2.99 15.90 2.03
N ALA A 42 -2.62 16.28 0.81
CA ALA A 42 -3.13 15.63 -0.37
C ALA A 42 -2.60 14.17 -0.38
N PRO A 43 -3.46 13.19 -0.65
CA PRO A 43 -3.00 11.83 -0.87
C PRO A 43 -2.13 11.82 -2.13
N PRO A 44 -1.11 10.95 -2.21
CA PRO A 44 -0.29 10.84 -3.42
C PRO A 44 -1.18 10.56 -4.63
N SER A 45 -0.87 11.20 -5.74
CA SER A 45 -1.56 10.95 -7.01
C SER A 45 -1.32 9.50 -7.46
N PRO A 46 -2.19 8.92 -8.31
CA PRO A 46 -1.98 7.59 -8.86
C PRO A 46 -0.63 7.43 -9.58
N VAL A 47 -0.10 8.51 -10.15
CA VAL A 47 1.22 8.55 -10.82
C VAL A 47 2.34 8.48 -9.78
N GLU A 48 2.28 9.30 -8.73
CA GLU A 48 3.27 9.26 -7.65
C GLU A 48 3.27 7.91 -6.91
N GLU A 49 2.11 7.30 -6.69
CA GLU A 49 2.03 5.94 -6.14
C GLU A 49 2.64 4.89 -7.06
N PHE A 50 2.51 5.06 -8.38
CA PHE A 50 3.10 4.16 -9.36
C PHE A 50 4.62 4.33 -9.40
N GLU A 51 5.12 5.56 -9.47
CA GLU A 51 6.55 5.88 -9.45
C GLU A 51 7.22 5.42 -8.16
N LYS A 52 6.55 5.59 -7.02
CA LYS A 52 7.01 5.08 -5.73
C LYS A 52 7.11 3.56 -5.74
N ARG A 53 6.07 2.86 -6.22
CA ARG A 53 6.08 1.40 -6.36
C ARG A 53 7.19 0.91 -7.28
N GLN A 54 7.39 1.58 -8.42
CA GLN A 54 8.48 1.29 -9.35
C GLN A 54 9.85 1.48 -8.69
N THR A 55 10.03 2.57 -7.93
CA THR A 55 11.28 2.86 -7.23
C THR A 55 11.56 1.82 -6.14
N GLU A 56 10.56 1.46 -5.34
CA GLU A 56 10.66 0.40 -4.33
C GLU A 56 10.96 -0.96 -4.97
N GLU A 57 10.31 -1.29 -6.09
CA GLU A 57 10.55 -2.53 -6.82
C GLU A 57 11.93 -2.57 -7.50
N GLN A 58 12.44 -1.44 -7.98
CA GLN A 58 13.79 -1.32 -8.57
C GLN A 58 14.89 -1.33 -7.50
N ALA A 59 14.60 -0.88 -6.28
CA ALA A 59 15.54 -0.96 -5.16
C ALA A 59 15.82 -2.40 -4.72
N ILE A 60 14.92 -3.34 -5.02
CA ILE A 60 15.11 -4.75 -4.69
C ILE A 60 15.97 -5.43 -5.77
N THR A 61 17.25 -5.64 -5.41
CA THR A 61 18.25 -6.23 -6.30
C THR A 61 18.21 -7.75 -6.34
N ASP A 62 17.71 -8.42 -5.29
CA ASP A 62 17.57 -9.88 -5.26
C ASP A 62 16.25 -10.33 -5.96
N PRO A 63 16.32 -11.19 -6.98
CA PRO A 63 15.13 -11.69 -7.68
C PRO A 63 14.13 -12.38 -6.76
N VAL A 64 14.59 -13.05 -5.69
CA VAL A 64 13.71 -13.76 -4.75
C VAL A 64 13.00 -12.78 -3.83
N GLU A 65 13.70 -11.78 -3.27
CA GLU A 65 13.07 -10.68 -2.53
C GLU A 65 12.09 -9.88 -3.38
N LYS A 66 12.42 -9.61 -4.65
CA LYS A 66 11.53 -8.91 -5.58
C LYS A 66 10.24 -9.71 -5.82
N PHE A 67 10.39 -11.03 -5.90
CA PHE A 67 9.25 -11.93 -5.93
C PHE A 67 8.44 -11.80 -4.63
N MET A 68 9.05 -12.02 -3.47
CA MET A 68 8.39 -11.90 -2.16
C MET A 68 7.63 -10.59 -1.98
N TYR A 69 8.20 -9.46 -2.43
CA TYR A 69 7.58 -8.14 -2.41
C TYR A 69 6.30 -8.10 -3.25
N ASN A 70 6.36 -8.59 -4.49
CA ASN A 70 5.22 -8.64 -5.41
C ASN A 70 4.09 -9.58 -4.93
N PHE A 71 4.42 -10.64 -4.19
CA PHE A 71 3.45 -11.60 -3.66
C PHE A 71 2.99 -11.29 -2.22
N ARG A 72 3.57 -10.27 -1.58
CA ARG A 72 3.30 -9.94 -0.17
C ARG A 72 1.81 -9.67 0.11
N ASP A 73 1.14 -9.02 -0.82
CA ASP A 73 -0.26 -8.62 -0.67
C ASP A 73 -1.24 -9.63 -1.28
N TYR A 74 -0.73 -10.73 -1.85
CA TYR A 74 -1.61 -11.74 -2.43
C TYR A 74 -2.35 -12.47 -1.33
N PRO A 75 -3.68 -12.64 -1.45
CA PRO A 75 -4.43 -13.52 -0.55
C PRO A 75 -3.96 -14.97 -0.72
N ASP A 76 -4.13 -15.77 0.32
CA ASP A 76 -3.67 -17.17 0.36
C ASP A 76 -4.20 -18.00 -0.82
N GLU A 77 -5.45 -17.76 -1.25
CA GLU A 77 -6.05 -18.41 -2.41
C GLU A 77 -5.28 -18.15 -3.72
N LYS A 78 -4.79 -16.92 -3.91
CA LYS A 78 -3.98 -16.57 -5.08
C LYS A 78 -2.57 -17.17 -4.97
N LEU A 79 -1.98 -17.18 -3.77
CA LEU A 79 -0.70 -17.84 -3.54
C LEU A 79 -0.78 -19.35 -3.81
N GLN A 80 -1.88 -19.99 -3.42
CA GLN A 80 -2.12 -21.41 -3.68
C GLN A 80 -2.21 -21.68 -5.19
N ARG A 81 -2.92 -20.82 -5.94
CA ARG A 81 -2.96 -20.91 -7.42
C ARG A 81 -1.58 -20.74 -8.06
N VAL A 82 -0.70 -19.91 -7.49
CA VAL A 82 0.69 -19.77 -7.97
C VAL A 82 1.48 -21.05 -7.66
N ALA A 83 1.35 -21.59 -6.45
CA ALA A 83 2.03 -22.79 -6.01
C ALA A 83 1.66 -24.05 -6.83
N ASP A 84 0.39 -24.15 -7.25
CA ASP A 84 -0.17 -25.30 -7.97
C ASP A 84 -0.27 -25.07 -9.50
N GLY A 85 -0.16 -23.82 -9.95
CA GLY A 85 -0.35 -23.44 -11.34
C GLY A 85 0.77 -23.93 -12.26
N LYS A 86 0.41 -24.46 -13.44
CA LYS A 86 1.40 -24.95 -14.42
C LYS A 86 2.17 -23.85 -15.15
N GLY A 87 1.66 -22.60 -15.15
CA GLY A 87 2.24 -21.46 -15.87
C GLY A 87 3.26 -20.62 -15.08
N TYR A 88 3.59 -21.00 -13.84
CA TYR A 88 4.53 -20.26 -13.00
C TYR A 88 5.90 -20.94 -12.96
N THR A 89 6.96 -20.13 -12.79
CA THR A 89 8.33 -20.64 -12.68
C THR A 89 8.52 -21.46 -11.39
N PRO A 90 9.50 -22.38 -11.35
CA PRO A 90 9.80 -23.16 -10.14
C PRO A 90 10.10 -22.27 -8.92
N GLU A 91 10.80 -21.16 -9.14
CA GLU A 91 11.15 -20.17 -8.10
C GLU A 91 9.88 -19.53 -7.54
N ALA A 92 8.93 -19.18 -8.42
CA ALA A 92 7.66 -18.60 -8.04
C ALA A 92 6.84 -19.52 -7.13
N LYS A 93 6.80 -20.80 -7.49
CA LYS A 93 6.11 -21.83 -6.71
C LYS A 93 6.74 -22.01 -5.34
N LYS A 94 8.08 -22.03 -5.26
CA LYS A 94 8.81 -22.16 -4.01
C LYS A 94 8.53 -20.98 -3.07
N VAL A 95 8.55 -19.77 -3.60
CA VAL A 95 8.22 -18.54 -2.86
C VAL A 95 6.78 -18.55 -2.36
N ALA A 96 5.81 -18.87 -3.21
CA ALA A 96 4.40 -18.93 -2.82
C ALA A 96 4.16 -19.94 -1.69
N ARG A 97 4.80 -21.12 -1.76
CA ARG A 97 4.74 -22.13 -0.68
C ARG A 97 5.39 -21.65 0.61
N ASN A 98 6.54 -21.00 0.53
CA ASN A 98 7.22 -20.45 1.71
C ASN A 98 6.40 -19.35 2.39
N LEU A 99 5.76 -18.47 1.61
CA LEU A 99 4.86 -17.43 2.13
C LEU A 99 3.63 -18.04 2.81
N LEU A 100 2.98 -19.01 2.17
CA LEU A 100 1.85 -19.74 2.76
C LEU A 100 2.25 -20.46 4.06
N TYR A 101 3.42 -21.09 4.06
CA TYR A 101 3.95 -21.76 5.24
C TYR A 101 4.20 -20.78 6.39
N ARG A 102 4.89 -19.65 6.13
CA ARG A 102 5.14 -18.60 7.14
C ARG A 102 3.84 -18.01 7.71
N ARG A 103 2.84 -17.74 6.85
CA ARG A 103 1.55 -17.21 7.32
C ARG A 103 0.79 -18.20 8.19
N LYS A 104 0.87 -19.49 7.88
CA LYS A 104 0.13 -20.54 8.59
C LYS A 104 0.78 -20.94 9.91
N TYR A 105 2.11 -20.99 9.95
CA TYR A 105 2.84 -21.53 11.10
C TYR A 105 3.56 -20.48 11.94
N GLY A 106 3.73 -19.26 11.41
CA GLY A 106 4.44 -18.17 12.09
C GLY A 106 5.91 -18.52 12.36
N GLU A 107 6.82 -17.88 11.64
CA GLU A 107 8.17 -17.66 12.20
C GLU A 107 8.15 -16.37 13.02
#